data_AF-A0A8E3XLF7-F1
#
_entry.id   AF-A0A8E3XLF7-F1
#
_cell.length_a   1.000
_cell.length_b   1.000
_cell.length_c   1.000
_cell.angle_alpha   90.00
_cell.angle_beta   90.00
_cell.angle_gamma   90.00
#
_symmetry.space_group_name_H-M   'P 1'
#
loop_
_entity.id
_entity.type
_entity.pdbx_description
1 polymer ?
#
loop_
_entity_poly.entity_id
_entity_poly.type
_entity_poly.pdbx_seq_one_letter_code
_entity_poly.pdbx_strand_id
1 'polypeptide(L)'
;MLEAENLQKKMYDVAFYEWAVPEGERHESALKRNRENLITELKLWDGYLEKMGKGSYLAGKNFTMADVVCFPVIAYFPRLQ
;
A
#
# COMPACT_ATOMS: atom_id res chain seq x y z
N MET A 1 -6.09 11.38 3.31
CA MET A 1 -4.60 11.51 3.21
C MET A 1 -3.92 10.53 4.16
N LEU A 2 -4.48 10.31 5.36
CA LEU A 2 -4.08 9.27 6.30
C LEU A 2 -4.18 7.84 5.72
N GLU A 3 -5.13 7.58 4.81
CA GLU A 3 -5.32 6.24 4.25
C GLU A 3 -4.14 5.82 3.36
N ALA A 4 -3.58 6.75 2.57
CA ALA A 4 -2.48 6.45 1.66
C ALA A 4 -1.21 6.07 2.44
N GLU A 5 -0.99 6.74 3.58
CA GLU A 5 0.11 6.43 4.50
C GLU A 5 -0.06 5.04 5.14
N ASN A 6 -1.29 4.62 5.45
CA ASN A 6 -1.57 3.27 5.94
C ASN A 6 -1.22 2.20 4.90
N LEU A 7 -1.60 2.41 3.63
CA LEU A 7 -1.21 1.53 2.52
C LEU A 7 0.31 1.47 2.38
N GLN A 8 0.98 2.62 2.40
CA GLN A 8 2.43 2.71 2.31
C GLN A 8 3.13 1.98 3.45
N LYS A 9 2.65 2.14 4.69
CA LYS A 9 3.19 1.42 5.85
C LYS A 9 3.06 -0.09 5.69
N LYS A 10 1.87 -0.59 5.30
CA LYS A 10 1.66 -2.03 5.11
C LYS A 10 2.52 -2.60 3.97
N MET A 11 2.75 -1.80 2.92
CA MET A 11 3.71 -2.14 1.86
C MET A 11 5.11 -2.28 2.44
N TYR A 12 5.56 -1.31 3.24
CA TYR A 12 6.88 -1.35 3.86
C TYR A 12 7.10 -2.52 4.81
N ASP A 13 6.10 -2.83 5.64
CA ASP A 13 6.12 -3.96 6.58
C ASP A 13 6.28 -5.33 5.88
N VAL A 14 6.09 -5.39 4.56
CA VAL A 14 6.34 -6.57 3.71
C VAL A 14 7.61 -6.40 2.87
N ALA A 15 7.70 -5.33 2.08
CA ALA A 15 8.75 -5.10 1.10
C ALA A 15 10.15 -4.99 1.72
N PHE A 16 10.23 -4.39 2.91
CA PHE A 16 11.49 -4.11 3.59
C PHE A 16 11.62 -4.91 4.89
N TYR A 17 10.82 -5.96 5.08
CA TYR A 17 10.80 -6.74 6.32
C TYR A 17 12.19 -7.26 6.70
N GLU A 18 12.91 -7.86 5.76
CA GLU A 18 14.25 -8.39 6.03
C GLU A 18 15.26 -7.29 6.34
N TRP A 19 15.13 -6.12 5.74
CA TRP A 19 16.03 -5.00 6.01
C TRP A 19 15.72 -4.32 7.35
N ALA A 20 14.43 -4.19 7.69
CA ALA A 20 13.97 -3.49 8.89
C ALA A 20 14.00 -4.35 10.16
N VAL A 21 13.86 -5.68 10.04
CA VAL A 21 13.82 -6.61 11.17
C VAL A 21 15.15 -7.37 11.29
N PRO A 22 15.85 -7.29 12.44
CA PRO A 22 17.09 -8.04 12.67
C PRO A 22 16.89 -9.54 12.48
N GLU A 23 17.89 -10.23 11.95
CA GLU A 23 17.78 -11.63 11.55
C GLU A 23 17.27 -12.57 12.66
N GLY A 24 17.72 -12.38 13.91
CA GLY A 24 17.27 -13.17 15.07
C GLY A 24 15.84 -12.91 15.53
N GLU A 25 15.21 -11.83 15.05
CA GLU A 25 13.84 -11.42 15.38
C GLU A 25 12.86 -11.72 14.24
N ARG A 26 13.35 -12.24 13.11
CA ARG A 26 12.51 -12.55 11.96
C ARG A 26 11.66 -13.78 12.25
N HIS A 27 10.35 -13.60 12.13
CA HIS A 27 9.38 -14.68 12.20
C HIS A 27 8.60 -14.80 10.89
N GLU A 28 8.55 -16.00 10.30
CA GLU A 28 7.73 -16.28 9.11
C GLU A 28 6.25 -15.97 9.36
N SER A 29 5.76 -16.26 10.57
CA SER A 29 4.38 -15.97 10.98
C SER A 29 4.06 -14.47 10.97
N ALA A 30 5.02 -13.62 11.36
CA ALA A 30 4.86 -12.18 11.31
C ALA A 30 4.82 -11.67 9.87
N LEU A 31 5.73 -12.15 9.00
CA LEU A 31 5.74 -11.79 7.58
C LEU A 31 4.46 -12.24 6.88
N LYS A 32 3.97 -13.45 7.17
CA LYS A 32 2.69 -13.94 6.64
C LYS A 32 1.52 -13.05 7.03
N ARG A 33 1.42 -12.67 8.32
CA ARG A 33 0.40 -11.74 8.81
C ARG A 33 0.50 -10.37 8.13
N ASN A 34 1.71 -9.85 7.92
CA ASN A 34 1.91 -8.58 7.22
C ASN A 34 1.41 -8.64 5.77
N ARG A 35 1.68 -9.75 5.07
CA ARG A 35 1.15 -9.99 3.71
C ARG A 35 -0.38 -10.04 3.69
N GLU A 36 -1.00 -10.75 4.62
CA GLU A 36 -2.47 -10.82 4.73
C GLU A 36 -3.10 -9.45 5.01
N ASN A 37 -2.46 -8.65 5.88
CA ASN A 37 -2.87 -7.28 6.17
C ASN A 37 -2.75 -6.36 4.96
N LEU A 38 -1.67 -6.52 4.17
CA LEU A 38 -1.45 -5.77 2.94
C LEU A 38 -2.47 -6.15 1.85
N ILE A 39 -2.74 -7.44 1.66
CA ILE A 39 -3.76 -7.91 0.71
C ILE A 39 -5.14 -7.34 1.07
N THR A 40 -5.49 -7.33 2.36
CA THR A 40 -6.75 -6.74 2.84
C THR A 40 -6.83 -5.25 2.52
N GLU A 41 -5.74 -4.51 2.73
CA GLU A 41 -5.67 -3.09 2.40
C GLU A 41 -5.79 -2.85 0.90
N LEU A 42 -5.09 -3.62 0.06
CA LEU A 42 -5.16 -3.50 -1.39
C LEU A 42 -6.58 -3.72 -1.92
N LYS A 43 -7.31 -4.70 -1.37
CA LYS A 43 -8.72 -4.92 -1.74
C LYS A 43 -9.62 -3.75 -1.35
N LEU A 44 -9.36 -3.11 -0.20
CA LEU A 44 -10.07 -1.91 0.21
C LEU A 44 -9.84 -0.76 -0.78
N TRP A 45 -8.58 -0.56 -1.18
CA TRP A 45 -8.21 0.45 -2.17
C TRP A 45 -8.80 0.17 -3.54
N ASP A 46 -8.79 -1.08 -3.99
CA ASP A 46 -9.42 -1.48 -5.26
C ASP A 46 -10.92 -1.09 -5.26
N GLY A 47 -11.63 -1.39 -4.16
CA GLY A 47 -13.03 -0.99 -3.99
C GLY A 47 -13.24 0.54 -3.86
N TYR A 48 -12.26 1.30 -3.40
CA TYR A 48 -12.32 2.77 -3.41
C TYR A 48 -12.10 3.33 -4.82
N LEU A 49 -11.10 2.82 -5.53
CA LEU A 49 -10.77 3.25 -6.89
C LEU A 49 -11.86 2.86 -7.89
N GLU A 50 -12.48 1.69 -7.75
CA GLU A 50 -13.59 1.25 -8.61
C GLU A 50 -14.81 2.18 -8.52
N LYS A 51 -15.10 2.70 -7.32
CA LYS A 51 -16.18 3.68 -7.11
C LYS A 51 -15.88 5.05 -7.69
N MET A 52 -14.61 5.33 -7.98
CA MET A 52 -14.23 6.57 -8.64
C MET A 52 -14.49 6.46 -10.14
N GLY A 53 -15.28 7.39 -10.67
CA GLY A 53 -15.63 7.40 -12.08
C GLY A 53 -14.39 7.58 -12.98
N LYS A 54 -14.47 7.11 -14.23
CA LYS A 54 -13.39 7.28 -15.22
C LYS A 54 -12.92 8.73 -15.29
N GLY A 55 -11.60 8.93 -15.28
CA GLY A 55 -10.99 10.26 -15.32
C GLY A 55 -11.02 11.01 -13.98
N SER A 56 -11.35 10.34 -12.88
CA SER A 56 -11.24 10.88 -11.53
C SER A 56 -9.90 10.52 -10.89
N TYR A 57 -9.52 11.35 -9.93
CA TYR A 57 -8.38 11.28 -9.04
C TYR A 57 -8.87 11.07 -7.61
N LEU A 58 -7.96 10.83 -6.67
CA LEU A 58 -8.30 10.48 -5.28
C LEU A 58 -9.15 11.55 -4.57
N ALA A 59 -9.03 12.82 -4.99
CA ALA A 59 -9.78 13.94 -4.42
C ALA A 59 -10.81 14.56 -5.39
N GLY A 60 -11.25 13.82 -6.41
CA GLY A 60 -12.26 14.27 -7.38
C GLY A 60 -11.70 14.43 -8.79
N LYS A 61 -12.06 15.49 -9.51
CA LYS A 61 -11.69 15.63 -10.94
C LYS A 61 -10.30 16.20 -11.21
N ASN A 62 -9.68 16.79 -10.20
CA ASN A 62 -8.38 17.42 -10.34
C ASN A 62 -7.32 16.53 -9.70
N PHE A 63 -6.15 16.47 -10.34
CA PHE A 63 -4.98 15.86 -9.75
C PHE A 63 -4.49 16.74 -8.60
N THR A 64 -4.19 16.12 -7.45
CA THR A 64 -3.82 16.82 -6.22
C THR A 64 -2.63 16.16 -5.54
N MET A 65 -2.20 16.76 -4.42
CA MET A 65 -1.16 16.16 -3.58
C MET A 65 -1.53 14.75 -3.08
N ALA A 66 -2.82 14.42 -2.94
CA ALA A 66 -3.24 13.09 -2.54
C ALA A 66 -2.78 12.02 -3.56
N ASP A 67 -2.90 12.32 -4.84
CA ASP A 67 -2.50 11.45 -5.94
C ASP A 67 -0.97 11.29 -6.00
N VAL A 68 -0.24 12.40 -5.80
CA VAL A 68 1.24 12.42 -5.74
C VAL A 68 1.76 11.52 -4.64
N VAL A 69 1.11 11.49 -3.48
CA VAL A 69 1.55 10.68 -2.33
C VAL A 69 1.17 9.22 -2.51
N CYS A 70 -0.01 8.92 -3.06
CA CYS A 70 -0.54 7.57 -3.09
C CYS A 70 -0.10 6.76 -4.34
N PHE A 71 -0.18 7.34 -5.55
CA PHE A 71 0.06 6.58 -6.78
C PHE A 71 1.47 6.00 -6.90
N PRO A 72 2.56 6.66 -6.46
CA PRO A 72 3.88 6.04 -6.48
C PRO A 72 3.98 4.78 -5.61
N VAL A 73 3.27 4.74 -4.47
CA VAL A 73 3.21 3.54 -3.61
C VAL A 73 2.57 2.38 -4.38
N ILE A 74 1.44 2.63 -5.04
CA ILE A 74 0.74 1.62 -5.84
C ILE A 74 1.61 1.17 -7.03
N ALA A 75 2.22 2.12 -7.73
CA ALA A 75 3.06 1.86 -8.89
C ALA A 75 4.35 1.09 -8.55
N TYR A 76 4.74 1.03 -7.28
CA TYR A 76 5.92 0.28 -6.83
C TYR A 76 5.65 -1.22 -6.65
N PHE A 77 4.40 -1.65 -6.38
CA PHE A 77 4.09 -3.06 -6.12
C PHE A 77 4.57 -4.05 -7.20
N PRO A 78 4.48 -3.76 -8.51
CA PRO A 78 5.01 -4.65 -9.54
C PRO A 78 6.53 -4.89 -9.45
N ARG A 79 7.26 -4.06 -8.69
CA ARG A 79 8.71 -4.24 -8.45
C ARG A 79 9.03 -5.03 -7.18
N LEU A 80 8.02 -5.44 -6.41
CA LEU A 80 8.17 -6.27 -5.21
C LEU A 80 8.09 -7.78 -5.52
N GLN A 81 8.28 -8.16 -6.79
CA GLN A 81 8.28 -9.55 -7.28
C GLN A 81 9.56 -10.29 -6.87
#